data_AF-W1IPB6-F1
#
_entry.id   AF-W1IPB6-F1
#
_cell.length_a   1.000
_cell.length_b   1.000
_cell.length_c   1.000
_cell.angle_alpha   90.00
_cell.angle_beta   90.00
_cell.angle_gamma   90.00
#
_symmetry.space_group_name_H-M   'P 1'
#
loop_
_entity.id
_entity.type
_entity.pdbx_description
1 polymer ?
#
loop_
_entity_poly.entity_id
_entity_poly.type
_entity_poly.pdbx_seq_one_letter_code
_entity_poly.pdbx_strand_id
1 'polypeptide(L)'
;MLAIPKNEPLWWQGPTPVRADNIVDSLTPQQWESHSAGRGAKGERQYDWVLMPLWRLQRSEKEREYGHYLLVRRSRDEKQERAYYVVYAHREQADLKTLAQVAGCRWEIECGFEETKGECGLDHYEVRQ
;
A
#
# COMPACT_ATOMS: atom_id res chain seq x y z
N MET A 1 -4.03 -6.41 4.25
CA MET A 1 -3.36 -5.14 3.88
C MET A 1 -4.34 -3.99 4.13
N LEU A 2 -3.89 -2.86 4.65
CA LEU A 2 -4.70 -1.67 4.91
C LEU A 2 -4.03 -0.43 4.34
N ALA A 3 -4.76 0.41 3.60
CA ALA A 3 -4.26 1.70 3.13
C ALA A 3 -4.26 2.71 4.29
N ILE A 4 -3.20 3.50 4.41
CA ILE A 4 -3.03 4.47 5.49
C ILE A 4 -2.64 5.84 4.94
N PRO A 5 -2.94 6.95 5.63
CA PRO A 5 -2.46 8.26 5.24
C PRO A 5 -0.95 8.37 5.48
N LYS A 6 -0.27 9.25 4.74
CA LYS A 6 1.18 9.44 4.82
C LYS A 6 1.69 9.90 6.20
N ASN A 7 0.83 10.52 7.01
CA ASN A 7 1.14 11.03 8.35
C ASN A 7 0.81 10.03 9.47
N GLU A 8 0.43 8.79 9.13
CA GLU A 8 0.14 7.75 10.11
C GLU A 8 1.37 7.50 11.01
N PRO A 9 1.23 7.55 12.35
CA PRO A 9 2.31 7.25 13.28
C PRO A 9 2.56 5.74 13.37
N LEU A 10 3.79 5.31 13.07
CA LEU A 10 4.20 3.91 13.06
C LEU A 10 5.39 3.68 13.99
N TRP A 11 5.39 2.56 14.70
CA TRP A 11 6.56 2.11 15.45
C TRP A 11 7.58 1.51 14.48
N TRP A 12 8.66 2.23 14.24
CA TRP A 12 9.73 1.87 13.32
C TRP A 12 11.07 1.92 14.04
N GLN A 13 11.81 0.82 13.99
CA GLN A 13 13.08 0.62 14.73
C GLN A 13 12.96 0.68 16.27
N GLY A 14 11.75 0.83 16.81
CA GLY A 14 11.49 0.81 18.25
C GLY A 14 10.06 1.24 18.59
N PRO A 15 9.71 1.37 19.88
CA PRO A 15 8.37 1.74 20.36
C PRO A 15 8.04 3.24 20.22
N THR A 16 8.93 4.03 19.64
CA THR A 16 8.70 5.47 19.43
C THR A 16 7.97 5.67 18.09
N PRO A 17 6.82 6.36 18.06
CA PRO A 17 6.09 6.60 16.82
C PRO A 17 6.85 7.56 15.88
N VAL A 18 6.98 7.14 14.63
CA VAL A 18 7.54 7.91 13.51
C VAL A 18 6.50 7.93 12.40
N ARG A 19 6.27 9.10 11.78
CA ARG A 19 5.32 9.21 10.66
C ARG A 19 5.76 8.39 9.46
N ALA A 20 4.81 7.79 8.75
CA ALA A 20 5.10 6.96 7.58
C ALA A 20 5.91 7.68 6.49
N ASP A 21 5.60 8.95 6.20
CA ASP A 21 6.37 9.76 5.25
C ASP A 21 7.82 10.01 5.71
N ASN A 22 8.04 10.35 6.98
CA ASN A 22 9.38 10.50 7.54
C ASN A 22 10.21 9.21 7.46
N ILE A 23 9.58 8.05 7.65
CA ILE A 23 10.24 6.75 7.47
C ILE A 23 10.74 6.64 6.03
N VAL A 24 9.87 6.92 5.05
CA VAL A 24 10.20 6.79 3.62
C VAL A 24 11.23 7.82 3.16
N ASP A 25 11.17 9.05 3.66
CA ASP A 25 12.12 10.11 3.31
C ASP A 25 13.54 9.85 3.84
N SER A 26 13.68 8.98 4.84
CA SER A 26 14.99 8.54 5.34
C SER A 26 15.63 7.41 4.51
N LEU A 27 14.92 6.84 3.54
CA LEU A 27 15.39 5.70 2.76
C LEU A 27 16.28 6.14 1.60
N THR A 28 17.29 5.33 1.31
CA THR A 28 18.15 5.55 0.15
C THR A 28 17.51 5.01 -1.14
N PRO A 29 17.89 5.53 -2.32
CA PRO A 29 17.38 5.02 -3.61
C PRO A 29 17.59 3.51 -3.81
N GLN A 30 18.63 2.92 -3.22
CA GLN A 30 18.94 1.48 -3.36
C GLN A 30 17.97 0.57 -2.59
N GLN A 31 17.19 1.12 -1.65
CA GLN A 31 16.17 0.36 -0.92
C GLN A 31 14.86 0.22 -1.69
N TRP A 32 14.73 0.92 -2.82
CA TRP A 32 13.58 0.83 -3.69
C TRP A 32 13.81 -0.24 -4.76
N GLU A 33 12.79 -1.06 -5.00
CA GLU A 33 12.79 -2.06 -6.05
C GLU A 33 11.62 -1.83 -7.00
N SER A 34 11.86 -1.94 -8.31
CA SER A 34 10.81 -1.81 -9.31
C SER A 34 10.08 -3.14 -9.49
N HIS A 35 8.77 -3.14 -9.22
CA HIS A 35 7.90 -4.31 -9.38
C HIS A 35 6.57 -3.91 -10.03
N SER A 36 5.99 -4.85 -10.78
CA SER A 36 4.68 -4.68 -11.41
C SER A 36 3.55 -4.82 -10.39
N ALA A 37 2.62 -3.87 -10.40
CA ALA A 37 1.32 -3.95 -9.71
C ALA A 37 0.30 -4.84 -10.46
N GLY A 38 0.76 -5.68 -11.40
CA GLY A 38 -0.11 -6.46 -12.27
C GLY A 38 -0.42 -5.77 -13.61
N ARG A 39 -1.14 -6.50 -14.47
CA ARG A 39 -1.53 -6.05 -15.80
C ARG A 39 -2.78 -5.19 -15.70
N GLY A 40 -2.69 -3.90 -16.01
CA GLY A 40 -3.85 -3.04 -16.19
C GLY A 40 -4.30 -2.98 -17.66
N ALA A 41 -5.36 -2.21 -17.92
CA ALA A 41 -5.90 -2.01 -19.27
C ALA A 41 -4.89 -1.46 -20.29
N LYS A 42 -3.87 -0.72 -19.83
CA LYS A 42 -2.79 -0.13 -20.66
C LYS A 42 -1.47 -0.91 -20.61
N GLY A 43 -1.46 -2.12 -20.06
CA GLY A 43 -0.25 -2.95 -19.89
C GLY A 43 0.21 -3.05 -18.44
N GLU A 44 1.44 -3.54 -18.23
CA GLU A 44 2.00 -3.69 -16.88
C GLU A 44 2.18 -2.33 -16.18
N ARG A 45 1.65 -2.23 -14.97
CA ARG A 45 1.76 -1.01 -14.15
C ARG A 45 3.01 -1.12 -13.27
N GLN A 46 4.12 -0.61 -13.79
CA GLN A 46 5.42 -0.63 -13.11
C GLN A 46 5.52 0.53 -12.11
N TYR A 47 5.84 0.21 -10.86
CA TYR A 47 6.07 1.19 -9.78
C TYR A 47 7.35 0.85 -9.03
N ASP A 48 7.89 1.84 -8.32
CA ASP A 48 8.93 1.58 -7.33
C ASP A 48 8.26 1.25 -6.00
N TRP A 49 8.78 0.24 -5.33
CA TRP A 49 8.26 -0.26 -4.07
C TRP A 49 9.34 -0.32 -3.01
N VAL A 50 8.91 -0.19 -1.76
CA VAL A 50 9.74 -0.50 -0.60
C VAL A 50 8.90 -1.16 0.48
N LEU A 51 9.51 -2.12 1.19
CA LEU A 51 8.89 -2.87 2.26
C LEU A 51 9.74 -2.75 3.52
N MET A 52 9.25 -2.03 4.53
CA MET A 52 9.97 -1.81 5.79
C MET A 52 9.32 -2.59 6.94
N PRO A 53 10.07 -3.42 7.69
CA PRO A 53 9.54 -4.07 8.88
C PRO A 53 9.23 -3.02 9.95
N LEU A 54 8.07 -3.15 10.55
CA LEU A 54 7.63 -2.32 11.67
C LEU A 54 7.91 -3.04 12.98
N TRP A 55 8.26 -2.27 14.00
CA TRP A 55 8.50 -2.80 15.33
C TRP A 55 7.15 -3.13 16.00
N ARG A 56 7.09 -4.28 16.67
CA ARG A 56 5.94 -4.72 17.46
C ARG A 56 6.41 -5.53 18.66
N LEU A 57 5.66 -5.42 19.76
CA LEU A 57 5.86 -6.28 20.91
C LEU A 57 5.22 -7.66 20.63
N GLN A 58 6.03 -8.64 20.23
CA GLN A 58 5.59 -10.01 19.94
C GLN A 58 6.09 -10.95 21.02
N ARG A 59 5.20 -11.35 21.93
CA ARG A 59 5.58 -12.01 23.19
C ARG A 59 5.75 -13.53 23.00
N SER A 60 4.90 -14.14 22.19
CA SER A 60 4.93 -15.58 21.88
C SER A 60 5.70 -15.90 20.60
N GLU A 61 6.12 -17.17 20.45
CA GLU A 61 6.75 -17.67 19.21
C GLU A 61 5.80 -17.60 18.02
N LYS A 62 4.53 -17.99 18.22
CA LYS A 62 3.48 -17.92 17.20
C LYS A 62 3.25 -16.49 16.68
N GLU A 63 3.30 -15.49 17.55
CA GLU A 63 3.22 -14.09 17.09
C GLU A 63 4.44 -13.68 16.27
N ARG A 64 5.63 -14.22 16.58
CA ARG A 64 6.88 -13.94 15.87
C ARG A 64 6.93 -14.58 14.48
N GLU A 65 6.08 -15.56 14.17
CA GLU A 65 5.90 -16.09 12.80
C GLU A 65 5.33 -15.04 11.84
N TYR A 66 4.62 -14.04 12.38
CA TYR A 66 4.07 -12.94 11.61
C TYR A 66 4.89 -11.66 11.76
N GLY A 67 4.78 -10.78 10.78
CA GLY A 67 5.40 -9.47 10.76
C GLY A 67 4.38 -8.39 10.44
N HIS A 68 4.68 -7.18 10.92
CA HIS A 68 4.00 -5.97 10.46
C HIS A 68 4.98 -5.21 9.57
N TYR A 69 4.49 -4.71 8.45
CA TYR A 69 5.32 -4.03 7.45
C TYR A 69 4.63 -2.77 6.96
N LEU A 70 5.44 -1.76 6.68
CA LEU A 70 5.07 -0.62 5.87
C LEU A 70 5.44 -0.93 4.44
N LEU A 71 4.45 -1.11 3.57
CA LEU A 71 4.63 -1.20 2.12
C LEU A 71 4.32 0.16 1.51
N VAL A 72 5.22 0.67 0.68
CA VAL A 72 5.02 1.95 0.00
C VAL A 72 5.24 1.77 -1.50
N ARG A 73 4.29 2.30 -2.26
CA ARG A 73 4.36 2.41 -3.72
C ARG A 73 4.73 3.84 -4.07
N ARG A 74 5.61 4.04 -5.05
CA ARG A 74 5.97 5.35 -5.62
C ARG A 74 5.79 5.32 -7.14
N SER A 75 5.12 6.34 -7.70
CA SER A 75 5.05 6.52 -9.16
C SER A 75 6.44 6.82 -9.73
N ARG A 76 6.64 6.44 -11.00
CA ARG A 76 7.90 6.67 -11.73
C ARG A 76 7.86 7.93 -12.60
N ASP A 77 6.76 8.68 -12.54
CA ASP A 77 6.63 9.98 -13.17
C ASP A 77 7.35 11.07 -12.35
N GLU A 78 7.36 12.29 -12.88
CA GLU A 78 8.01 13.45 -12.24
C GLU A 78 7.44 13.79 -10.86
N LYS A 79 6.17 13.43 -10.59
CA LYS A 79 5.51 13.75 -9.33
C LYS A 79 5.89 12.78 -8.20
N GLN A 80 6.32 11.56 -8.55
CA GLN A 80 6.71 10.51 -7.60
C GLN A 80 5.69 10.33 -6.47
N GLU A 81 4.41 10.31 -6.82
CA GLU A 81 3.30 10.19 -5.87
C GLU A 81 3.38 8.86 -5.11
N ARG A 82 3.15 8.91 -3.80
CA ARG A 82 3.33 7.77 -2.90
C ARG A 82 2.01 7.29 -2.32
N ALA A 83 1.82 5.98 -2.29
CA ALA A 83 0.72 5.32 -1.57
C ALA A 83 1.28 4.42 -0.48
N TYR A 84 0.66 4.45 0.71
CA TYR A 84 1.17 3.83 1.92
C TYR A 84 0.22 2.75 2.41
N TYR A 85 0.77 1.62 2.83
CA TYR A 85 0.00 0.49 3.31
C TYR A 85 0.66 -0.17 4.53
N VAL A 86 -0.17 -0.59 5.48
CA VAL A 86 0.26 -1.52 6.53
C VAL A 86 -0.12 -2.95 6.12
N VAL A 87 0.85 -3.84 6.21
CA VAL A 87 0.71 -5.27 5.90
C VAL A 87 0.96 -6.07 7.17
N TYR A 88 0.04 -6.97 7.49
CA TYR A 88 0.26 -8.05 8.45
C TYR A 88 0.32 -9.35 7.66
N ALA A 89 1.46 -10.04 7.71
CA ALA A 89 1.71 -11.22 6.91
C ALA A 89 2.64 -12.19 7.65
N HIS A 90 2.58 -13.47 7.27
CA HIS A 90 3.56 -14.45 7.71
C HIS A 90 4.94 -14.04 7.18
N ARG A 91 5.98 -14.09 8.02
CA ARG A 91 7.30 -13.55 7.67
C ARG A 91 7.91 -14.24 6.45
N GLU A 92 7.70 -15.55 6.32
CA GLU A 92 8.19 -16.34 5.16
C GLU A 92 7.48 -16.00 3.84
N GLN A 93 6.32 -15.32 3.91
CA GLN A 93 5.50 -14.96 2.75
C GLN A 93 5.51 -13.45 2.45
N ALA A 94 6.19 -12.66 3.28
CA ALA A 94 6.25 -11.20 3.17
C ALA A 94 7.28 -10.75 2.11
N ASP A 95 7.22 -11.35 0.92
CA ASP A 95 8.05 -10.99 -0.23
C ASP A 95 7.51 -9.72 -0.90
N LEU A 96 8.40 -8.80 -1.27
CA LEU A 96 8.02 -7.50 -1.81
C LEU A 96 7.27 -7.63 -3.13
N LYS A 97 7.69 -8.53 -4.03
CA LYS A 97 7.04 -8.74 -5.32
C LYS A 97 5.61 -9.28 -5.13
N THR A 98 5.43 -10.26 -4.25
CA THR A 98 4.10 -10.78 -3.92
C THR A 98 3.19 -9.70 -3.33
N LEU A 99 3.71 -8.90 -2.39
CA LEU A 99 2.94 -7.82 -1.78
C LEU A 99 2.58 -6.69 -2.76
N ALA A 100 3.48 -6.36 -3.70
CA ALA A 100 3.23 -5.40 -4.77
C ALA A 100 2.09 -5.87 -5.70
N GLN A 101 2.07 -7.16 -6.06
CA GLN A 101 0.99 -7.74 -6.87
C GLN A 101 -0.35 -7.71 -6.13
N VAL A 102 -0.38 -8.10 -4.86
CA VAL A 102 -1.60 -8.06 -4.02
C VAL A 102 -2.13 -6.63 -3.89
N ALA A 103 -1.24 -5.65 -3.70
CA ALA A 103 -1.60 -4.23 -3.65
C ALA A 103 -2.23 -3.76 -4.98
N GLY A 104 -1.66 -4.20 -6.09
CA GLY A 104 -2.15 -3.90 -7.43
C GLY A 104 -3.55 -4.44 -7.73
N CYS A 105 -3.80 -5.71 -7.39
CA CYS A 105 -5.13 -6.32 -7.58
C CYS A 105 -6.21 -5.64 -6.72
N ARG A 106 -5.88 -5.21 -5.49
CA ARG A 106 -6.84 -4.49 -4.63
C ARG A 106 -7.23 -3.13 -5.21
N TRP A 107 -6.27 -2.40 -5.78
CA TRP A 107 -6.56 -1.14 -6.44
C TRP A 107 -7.49 -1.33 -7.64
N GLU A 108 -7.35 -2.41 -8.41
CA GLU A 108 -8.28 -2.72 -9.52
C GLU A 108 -9.71 -2.97 -9.03
N ILE A 109 -9.87 -3.66 -7.91
CA ILE A 109 -11.19 -3.88 -7.31
C ILE A 109 -11.80 -2.53 -6.88
N GLU A 110 -11.04 -1.70 -6.16
CA GLU A 110 -11.49 -0.39 -5.69
C GLU A 110 -11.84 0.55 -6.86
N CYS A 111 -11.03 0.60 -7.91
CA CYS A 111 -11.32 1.38 -9.12
C CYS A 111 -12.52 0.85 -9.91
N GLY A 112 -12.68 -0.47 -10.06
CA GLY A 112 -13.84 -1.03 -10.77
C GLY A 112 -15.16 -0.74 -10.05
N PHE A 113 -15.16 -0.67 -8.72
CA PHE A 113 -16.32 -0.20 -7.95
C PHE A 113 -16.58 1.32 -8.10
N GLU A 114 -15.54 2.13 -8.32
CA GLU A 114 -15.64 3.56 -8.57
C GLU A 114 -16.15 3.87 -9.99
N GLU A 115 -15.70 3.12 -11.00
CA GLU A 115 -16.19 3.20 -12.39
C GLU A 115 -17.67 2.77 -12.49
N THR A 116 -18.08 1.74 -11.75
CA THR A 116 -19.50 1.32 -11.68
C THR A 116 -20.39 2.38 -11.01
N LYS A 117 -19.84 3.21 -10.11
CA LYS A 117 -20.56 4.35 -9.53
C LYS A 117 -20.61 5.56 -10.47
N GLY A 118 -19.75 5.64 -11.48
CA GLY A 118 -19.76 6.67 -12.52
C GLY A 118 -20.75 6.40 -13.67
N GLU A 119 -21.15 5.15 -13.89
CA GLU A 119 -22.07 4.76 -14.98
C GLU A 119 -23.54 4.64 -14.57
N CYS A 120 -23.88 4.77 -13.28
CA CYS A 120 -25.26 5.03 -12.87
C CYS A 120 -25.56 6.54 -12.94
N GLY A 121 -25.50 7.09 -14.15
CA GLY A 121 -26.23 8.30 -14.51
C GLY A 121 -27.73 8.00 -14.49
N LEU A 122 -28.31 7.88 -13.29
CA LEU A 122 -29.75 8.05 -13.12
C LEU A 122 -30.02 9.54 -12.98
N ASP A 123 -29.97 10.18 -14.14
CA ASP A 123 -30.60 11.46 -14.36
C ASP A 123 -32.13 11.30 -14.26
N HIS A 124 -32.76 12.35 -13.72
CA HIS A 124 -34.19 12.62 -13.66
C HIS A 124 -35.12 11.65 -12.88
N TYR A 125 -35.71 12.14 -11.79
CA TYR A 125 -36.86 13.07 -11.87
C TYR A 125 -37.14 13.67 -10.48
N GLU A 126 -37.21 15.00 -10.40
CA GLU A 126 -37.89 15.70 -9.31
C GLU A 126 -39.38 15.34 -9.36
N VAL A 127 -39.97 14.90 -8.24
CA VAL A 127 -41.40 15.16 -8.01
C VAL A 127 -41.57 15.72 -6.62
N ARG A 128 -42.02 16.98 -6.59
CA ARG A 128 -42.66 17.65 -5.47
C ARG A 128 -44.02 17.00 -5.20
N GLN A 129 -44.25 16.50 -3.99
CA GLN A 129 -45.30 16.94 -3.05
C GLN A 129 -45.33 16.07 -1.81
#